data_AF-A0A532DJM6-F1
#
_entry.id   AF-A0A532DJM6-F1
#
_cell.length_a   1.000
_cell.length_b   1.000
_cell.length_c   1.000
_cell.angle_alpha   90.00
_cell.angle_beta   90.00
_cell.angle_gamma   90.00
#
_symmetry.space_group_name_H-M   'P 1'
#
loop_
_entity.id
_entity.type
_entity.pdbx_description
1 polymer ?
#
loop_
_entity_poly.entity_id
_entity_poly.type
_entity_poly.pdbx_seq_one_letter_code
_entity_poly.pdbx_strand_id
1 'polypeptide(L)'
;MLFRLLRFVLVLALVATAPLSLRAVAQGLGQAPAGLVSDQQKILQDLTTKTDNLEKKIQQDGDDDASLVDIRLQLEEMSRASLNSALAFRPRLSEINSRLEQLGPRPE
;
A
#
# COMPACT_ATOMS: atom_id res chain seq x y z
N MET A 1 12.40 -14.16 59.16
CA MET A 1 12.90 -13.65 57.86
C MET A 1 12.71 -14.62 56.70
N LEU A 2 12.66 -15.93 56.96
CA LEU A 2 12.47 -17.00 55.95
C LEU A 2 11.14 -16.90 55.16
N PHE A 3 10.03 -16.55 55.82
CA PHE A 3 8.72 -16.39 55.16
C PHE A 3 8.65 -15.21 54.17
N ARG A 4 9.46 -14.17 54.39
CA ARG A 4 9.59 -13.05 53.44
C ARG A 4 10.34 -13.51 52.19
N LEU A 5 11.42 -14.26 52.36
CA LEU A 5 12.19 -14.84 51.25
C LEU A 5 11.37 -15.83 50.42
N LEU A 6 10.57 -16.68 51.09
CA LEU A 6 9.67 -17.63 50.43
C LEU A 6 8.59 -16.92 49.59
N ARG A 7 8.03 -15.83 50.09
CA ARG A 7 7.09 -14.98 49.32
C ARG A 7 7.74 -14.35 48.09
N PHE A 8 8.99 -13.89 48.20
CA PHE A 8 9.71 -13.33 47.06
C PHE A 8 9.97 -14.37 45.96
N VAL A 9 10.37 -15.59 46.32
CA VAL A 9 10.58 -16.68 45.37
C VAL A 9 9.26 -17.10 44.69
N LEU A 10 8.17 -17.12 45.45
CA LEU A 10 6.85 -17.48 44.92
C LEU A 10 6.28 -16.43 43.97
N VAL A 11 6.51 -15.14 44.24
CA VAL A 11 6.14 -14.05 43.31
C VAL A 11 7.00 -14.08 42.05
N LEU A 12 8.30 -14.38 42.16
CA LEU A 12 9.19 -14.49 41.01
C LEU A 12 8.81 -15.66 40.08
N ALA A 13 8.40 -16.79 40.66
CA ALA A 13 7.92 -17.96 39.91
C ALA A 13 6.56 -17.70 39.22
N LEU A 14 5.70 -16.85 39.81
CA LEU A 14 4.41 -16.48 39.21
C LEU A 14 4.57 -15.54 38.01
N VAL A 15 5.58 -14.66 38.02
CA VAL A 15 5.88 -13.74 36.90
C VAL A 15 6.52 -14.47 35.72
N ALA A 16 7.31 -15.52 35.98
CA ALA A 16 7.98 -16.30 34.93
C ALA A 16 7.05 -17.21 34.11
N THR A 17 5.82 -17.44 34.58
CA THR A 17 4.83 -18.31 33.90
C THR A 17 3.69 -17.53 33.26
N ALA A 18 3.69 -16.20 33.35
CA ALA A 18 2.74 -15.37 32.62
C ALA A 18 3.05 -15.48 31.11
N PRO A 19 2.15 -16.04 30.29
CA PRO A 19 2.34 -15.98 28.85
C PRO A 19 2.35 -14.51 28.46
N LEU A 20 3.43 -14.09 27.81
CA LEU A 20 3.60 -12.77 27.21
C LEU A 20 2.65 -12.64 25.99
N SER A 21 1.34 -12.78 26.21
CA SER A 21 0.30 -12.77 25.18
C SER A 21 -0.09 -11.35 24.78
N LEU A 22 0.88 -10.44 24.67
CA LEU A 22 0.70 -9.09 24.14
C LEU A 22 1.13 -9.00 22.67
N ARG A 23 0.96 -10.08 21.89
CA ARG A 23 1.40 -10.14 20.49
C ARG A 23 0.30 -10.34 19.44
N ALA A 24 -0.97 -10.36 19.82
CA ALA A 24 -2.04 -10.85 18.94
C ALA A 24 -3.11 -9.83 18.54
N VAL A 25 -2.82 -8.52 18.53
CA VAL A 25 -3.71 -7.52 17.89
C VAL A 25 -3.14 -6.90 16.62
N ALA A 26 -1.87 -7.16 16.29
CA ALA A 26 -1.25 -6.71 15.04
C ALA A 26 -1.38 -7.74 13.89
N GLN A 27 -1.57 -9.03 14.20
CA GLN A 27 -1.53 -10.10 13.18
C GLN A 27 -2.90 -10.43 12.56
N GLY A 28 -3.98 -9.81 13.03
CA GLY A 28 -5.31 -9.87 12.37
C GLY A 28 -5.51 -8.79 11.31
N LEU A 29 -4.51 -7.93 11.12
CA LEU A 29 -4.52 -6.89 10.10
C LEU A 29 -4.21 -7.58 8.76
N GLY A 30 -5.25 -7.83 7.96
CA GLY A 30 -5.11 -8.34 6.60
C GLY A 30 -3.91 -7.69 5.93
N GLN A 31 -2.94 -8.49 5.50
CA GLN A 31 -1.76 -7.99 4.82
C GLN A 31 -2.24 -7.31 3.54
N ALA A 32 -2.34 -5.97 3.57
CA ALA A 32 -2.34 -5.22 2.32
C ALA A 32 -1.09 -5.66 1.53
N PRO A 33 -1.20 -5.83 0.21
CA PRO A 33 -0.06 -6.22 -0.60
C PRO A 33 1.09 -5.26 -0.31
N ALA A 34 2.11 -5.77 0.38
CA ALA A 34 3.29 -5.01 0.74
C ALA A 34 3.93 -4.55 -0.57
N GLY A 35 4.07 -3.24 -0.75
CA GLY A 35 4.65 -2.68 -1.97
C GLY A 35 3.66 -2.02 -2.93
N LEU A 36 2.33 -2.09 -2.71
CA LEU A 36 1.35 -1.49 -3.64
C LEU A 36 1.70 -0.05 -4.05
N VAL A 37 2.02 0.83 -3.09
CA VAL A 37 2.37 2.22 -3.39
C VAL A 37 3.65 2.31 -4.25
N SER A 38 4.66 1.50 -3.94
CA SER A 38 5.92 1.45 -4.69
C SER A 38 5.69 0.92 -6.11
N ASP A 39 4.87 -0.10 -6.27
CA ASP A 39 4.53 -0.70 -7.55
C ASP A 39 3.77 0.30 -8.42
N GLN A 40 2.75 0.97 -7.86
CA GLN A 40 1.99 1.99 -8.57
C GLN A 40 2.85 3.23 -8.89
N GLN A 41 3.78 3.62 -8.02
CA GLN A 41 4.72 4.71 -8.28
C GLN A 41 5.61 4.41 -9.49
N LYS A 42 6.09 3.17 -9.61
CA LYS A 42 6.86 2.72 -10.78
C LYS A 42 6.03 2.80 -12.06
N ILE A 43 4.79 2.32 -12.04
CA ILE A 43 3.88 2.40 -13.20
C ILE A 43 3.67 3.86 -13.61
N LEU A 44 3.43 4.76 -12.67
CA LEU A 44 3.26 6.18 -12.96
C LEU A 44 4.54 6.79 -13.58
N GLN A 45 5.71 6.40 -13.10
CA GLN A 45 6.98 6.88 -13.63
C GLN A 45 7.26 6.38 -15.06
N ASP A 46 6.89 5.13 -15.35
CA ASP A 46 6.95 4.57 -16.71
C ASP A 46 5.97 5.30 -17.64
N LEU A 47 4.77 5.63 -17.17
CA LEU A 47 3.79 6.42 -17.93
C LEU A 47 4.29 7.85 -18.21
N THR A 48 4.92 8.51 -17.25
CA THR A 48 5.55 9.82 -17.46
C THR A 48 6.64 9.72 -18.54
N THR A 49 7.53 8.75 -18.43
CA THR A 49 8.62 8.55 -19.40
C THR A 49 8.08 8.29 -20.81
N LYS A 50 7.03 7.46 -20.94
CA LYS A 50 6.36 7.24 -22.23
C LYS A 50 5.73 8.51 -22.77
N THR A 51 5.12 9.34 -21.91
CA THR A 51 4.51 10.62 -22.32
C THR A 51 5.57 11.56 -22.91
N ASP A 52 6.71 11.72 -22.23
CA ASP A 52 7.81 12.57 -22.68
C ASP A 52 8.39 12.10 -24.03
N ASN A 53 8.42 10.78 -24.26
CA ASN A 53 8.88 10.22 -25.52
C ASN A 53 7.88 10.44 -26.65
N LEU A 54 6.58 10.32 -26.38
CA LEU A 54 5.53 10.62 -27.36
C LEU A 54 5.54 12.10 -27.75
N GLU A 55 5.75 13.02 -26.80
CA GLU A 55 5.89 14.45 -27.10
C GLU A 55 7.03 14.70 -28.10
N LYS A 56 8.20 14.09 -27.87
CA LYS A 56 9.34 14.18 -28.81
C LYS A 56 9.00 13.59 -30.17
N LYS A 57 8.31 12.45 -30.21
CA LYS A 57 7.91 11.80 -31.47
C LYS A 57 6.93 12.66 -32.27
N ILE A 58 5.98 13.31 -31.61
CA ILE A 58 5.06 14.27 -32.24
C ILE A 58 5.85 15.45 -32.85
N GLN A 59 6.88 15.94 -32.16
CA GLN A 59 7.71 17.04 -32.68
C GLN A 59 8.58 16.64 -33.88
N GLN A 60 8.95 15.35 -33.98
CA GLN A 60 9.81 14.82 -35.03
C GLN A 60 9.03 14.36 -36.27
N ASP A 61 7.93 13.65 -36.04
CA ASP A 61 7.17 12.93 -37.07
C ASP A 61 5.72 13.43 -37.17
N GLY A 62 5.45 14.67 -36.75
CA GLY A 62 4.10 15.23 -36.63
C GLY A 62 3.33 15.39 -37.95
N ASP A 63 4.01 15.29 -39.09
CA ASP A 63 3.43 15.35 -40.43
C ASP A 63 3.26 13.95 -41.08
N ASP A 64 3.67 12.87 -40.39
CA ASP A 64 3.47 11.49 -40.83
C ASP A 64 2.21 10.89 -40.19
N ASP A 65 1.14 10.77 -40.98
CA ASP A 65 -0.14 10.21 -40.55
C ASP A 65 -0.02 8.81 -39.91
N ALA A 66 0.88 7.95 -40.41
CA ALA A 66 1.07 6.63 -39.85
C ALA A 66 1.66 6.71 -38.43
N SER A 67 2.63 7.60 -38.23
CA SER A 67 3.22 7.90 -36.94
C SER A 67 2.22 8.52 -35.97
N LEU A 68 1.35 9.43 -36.43
CA LEU A 68 0.28 10.01 -35.62
C LEU A 68 -0.75 8.97 -35.16
N VAL A 69 -1.10 8.01 -36.01
CA VAL A 69 -2.00 6.90 -35.65
C VAL A 69 -1.36 6.01 -34.57
N ASP A 70 -0.08 5.67 -34.72
CA ASP A 70 0.67 4.91 -33.72
C ASP A 70 0.73 5.64 -32.37
N ILE A 71 1.03 6.95 -32.38
CA ILE A 71 1.01 7.81 -31.18
C ILE A 71 -0.37 7.76 -30.50
N ARG A 72 -1.46 7.86 -31.28
CA ARG A 72 -2.83 7.79 -30.74
C ARG A 72 -3.10 6.44 -30.05
N LEU A 73 -2.68 5.33 -30.65
CA LEU A 73 -2.84 4.00 -30.06
C LEU A 73 -2.07 3.87 -28.74
N GLN A 74 -0.85 4.39 -28.68
CA GLN A 74 -0.04 4.40 -27.45
C GLN A 74 -0.67 5.26 -26.35
N LEU A 75 -1.23 6.43 -26.70
CA LEU A 75 -1.98 7.26 -25.74
C LEU A 75 -3.21 6.54 -25.18
N GLU A 76 -3.92 5.76 -26.01
CA GLU A 76 -5.06 4.96 -25.55
C GLU A 76 -4.64 3.86 -24.57
N GLU A 77 -3.53 3.16 -24.86
CA GLU A 77 -2.94 2.18 -23.96
C GLU A 77 -2.55 2.81 -22.62
N MET A 78 -1.94 3.99 -22.65
CA MET A 78 -1.53 4.73 -21.45
C MET A 78 -2.73 5.18 -20.61
N SER A 79 -3.81 5.63 -21.25
CA SER A 79 -5.06 5.96 -20.56
C SER A 79 -5.60 4.75 -19.79
N ARG A 80 -5.62 3.57 -20.43
CA ARG A 80 -6.04 2.31 -19.81
C ARG A 80 -5.12 1.91 -18.65
N ALA A 81 -3.81 2.02 -18.83
CA ALA A 81 -2.83 1.70 -17.79
C ALA A 81 -2.95 2.63 -16.57
N SER A 82 -3.18 3.92 -16.78
CA SER A 82 -3.41 4.90 -15.71
C SER A 82 -4.69 4.58 -14.92
N LEU A 83 -5.78 4.25 -15.62
CA LEU A 83 -7.03 3.83 -14.97
C LEU A 83 -6.81 2.55 -14.14
N ASN A 84 -6.14 1.55 -14.69
CA ASN A 84 -5.82 0.32 -13.96
C ASN A 84 -4.97 0.60 -12.73
N SER A 85 -4.02 1.55 -12.83
CA SER A 85 -3.20 1.95 -11.70
C SER A 85 -4.03 2.56 -10.56
N ALA A 86 -5.02 3.39 -10.88
CA ALA A 86 -5.95 3.93 -9.90
C ALA A 86 -6.84 2.83 -9.28
N LEU A 87 -7.33 1.88 -10.09
CA LEU A 87 -8.19 0.79 -9.62
C LEU A 87 -7.46 -0.16 -8.66
N ALA A 88 -6.15 -0.33 -8.80
CA ALA A 88 -5.34 -1.15 -7.91
C ALA A 88 -5.38 -0.69 -6.43
N PHE A 89 -5.67 0.59 -6.17
CA PHE A 89 -5.81 1.11 -4.81
C PHE A 89 -7.15 0.80 -4.13
N ARG A 90 -8.18 0.36 -4.87
CA ARG A 90 -9.52 0.12 -4.32
C ARG A 90 -9.55 -0.81 -3.10
N PRO A 91 -8.88 -1.97 -3.09
CA PRO A 91 -8.89 -2.87 -1.94
C PRO A 91 -8.32 -2.19 -0.69
N ARG A 92 -7.24 -1.42 -0.85
CA ARG A 92 -6.58 -0.73 0.26
C ARG A 92 -7.45 0.40 0.83
N LEU A 93 -8.10 1.18 -0.04
CA LEU A 93 -9.03 2.22 0.40
C LEU A 93 -10.25 1.63 1.12
N SER A 94 -10.79 0.52 0.62
CA SER A 94 -11.90 -0.19 1.28
C SER A 94 -11.51 -0.68 2.68
N GLU A 95 -10.30 -1.22 2.82
CA GLU A 95 -9.76 -1.68 4.10
C GLU A 95 -9.58 -0.51 5.09
N ILE A 96 -9.01 0.61 4.62
CA ILE A 96 -8.84 1.82 5.43
C ILE A 96 -10.19 2.35 5.91
N ASN A 97 -11.18 2.42 5.02
CA ASN A 97 -12.53 2.87 5.39
C ASN A 97 -13.16 1.96 6.45
N SER A 98 -13.09 0.64 6.28
CA SER A 98 -13.59 -0.30 7.29
C SER A 98 -12.90 -0.14 8.66
N ARG A 99 -11.60 0.18 8.67
CA ARG A 99 -10.87 0.49 9.92
C ARG A 99 -11.33 1.81 10.54
N LEU A 100 -11.57 2.84 9.73
CA LEU A 100 -12.10 4.12 10.22
C LEU A 100 -13.49 3.94 10.83
N GLU A 101 -14.35 3.12 10.23
CA GLU A 101 -15.67 2.79 10.78
C GLU A 101 -15.57 2.09 12.14
N GLN A 102 -14.60 1.18 12.33
CA GLN A 102 -14.37 0.50 13.60
C GLN A 102 -13.86 1.43 14.71
N LEU A 103 -13.07 2.44 14.35
CA LEU A 103 -12.55 3.43 15.31
C LEU A 103 -13.66 4.35 15.83
N GLY A 104 -14.74 4.53 15.07
CA GLY A 104 -15.85 5.41 15.42
C GLY A 104 -15.49 6.90 15.29
N PRO A 105 -16.41 7.81 15.66
CA PRO A 105 -16.16 9.25 15.61
C PRO A 105 -15.00 9.64 16.54
N ARG A 106 -14.29 10.70 16.15
CA ARG A 106 -13.22 11.27 16.98
C ARG A 106 -13.82 11.69 18.34
N PRO A 107 -13.18 11.36 19.47
CA PRO A 107 -13.58 11.88 20.77
C PRO A 107 -13.42 13.41 20.78
N GLU A 108 -14.46 14.13 21.22
CA GLU A 108 -14.45 15.59 21.41
C GLU A 108 -13.41 16.04 22.45
#